data_AF-A0A8D8FI77-F1
#
_entry.id   AF-A0A8D8FI77-F1
#
_cell.length_a   1.000
_cell.length_b   1.000
_cell.length_c   1.000
_cell.angle_alpha   90.00
_cell.angle_beta   90.00
_cell.angle_gamma   90.00
#
_symmetry.space_group_name_H-M   'P 1'
#
loop_
_entity.id
_entity.type
_entity.pdbx_description
1 polymer ?
#
loop_
_entity_poly.entity_id
_entity_poly.type
_entity_poly.pdbx_seq_one_letter_code
_entity_poly.pdbx_strand_id
1 'polypeptide(L)'
;KNGGSSDSQNGSHENGNRHRKLDEEEETVYHPDTRYNDGSVRLRNPNIELMDQDILYHLALGSGSHDLVEMFGDVKFVCMGGTPKRMENFAHFIMDEIGYKLPAGTQLQDIS
;
A
#
# COMPACT_ATOMS: atom_id res chain seq x y z
N LYS A 1 -1.25 -24.30 51.14
CA LYS A 1 -0.78 -25.52 50.43
C LYS A 1 -2.01 -26.24 49.90
N ASN A 2 -2.17 -26.26 48.57
CA ASN A 2 -2.99 -27.13 47.71
C ASN A 2 -4.51 -27.23 48.04
N GLY A 3 -5.47 -27.15 47.12
CA GLY A 3 -5.50 -27.07 45.66
C GLY A 3 -6.89 -27.52 45.16
N GLY A 4 -7.30 -27.06 43.97
CA GLY A 4 -8.19 -27.79 43.05
C GLY A 4 -9.72 -27.62 43.14
N SER A 5 -10.31 -26.95 42.14
CA SER A 5 -11.47 -27.36 41.30
C SER A 5 -11.91 -26.12 40.48
N SER A 6 -11.46 -25.95 39.23
CA SER A 6 -12.12 -26.38 37.98
C SER A 6 -13.57 -25.93 37.85
N ASP A 7 -13.82 -24.93 37.00
CA ASP A 7 -14.94 -24.95 36.06
C ASP A 7 -14.62 -24.09 34.83
N SER A 8 -14.45 -24.81 33.71
CA SER A 8 -14.33 -24.28 32.37
C SER A 8 -15.74 -24.07 31.82
N GLN A 9 -16.05 -22.88 31.31
CA GLN A 9 -17.17 -22.70 30.41
C GLN A 9 -16.67 -22.27 29.03
N ASN A 10 -17.07 -23.13 28.08
CA ASN A 10 -16.81 -23.21 26.66
C ASN A 10 -17.96 -22.55 25.89
N GLY A 11 -17.68 -22.06 24.69
CA GLY A 11 -18.69 -21.66 23.69
C GLY A 11 -18.43 -20.26 23.14
N SER A 12 -18.32 -20.04 21.83
CA SER A 12 -18.43 -20.94 20.68
C SER A 12 -17.88 -20.17 19.47
N HIS A 13 -17.10 -20.86 18.64
CA HIS A 13 -16.74 -20.43 17.30
C HIS A 13 -18.01 -20.11 16.49
N GLU A 14 -18.20 -18.86 16.09
CA GLU A 14 -19.10 -18.55 14.97
C GLU A 14 -18.28 -18.49 13.68
N ASN A 15 -18.35 -19.61 12.97
CA ASN A 15 -17.84 -19.82 11.64
C ASN A 15 -18.74 -19.10 10.63
N GLY A 16 -18.40 -17.85 10.30
CA GLY A 16 -19.03 -17.07 9.25
C GLY A 16 -18.62 -17.56 7.85
N ASN A 17 -19.05 -18.76 7.49
CA ASN A 17 -18.87 -19.33 6.15
C ASN A 17 -19.80 -18.60 5.16
N ARG A 18 -19.29 -17.60 4.42
CA ARG A 18 -20.00 -17.09 3.24
C ARG A 18 -19.07 -17.00 2.02
N HIS A 19 -19.17 -18.09 1.27
CA HIS A 19 -19.21 -18.12 -0.19
C HIS A 19 -17.89 -17.83 -0.93
N ARG A 20 -17.15 -18.92 -1.17
CA ARG A 20 -16.26 -19.06 -2.34
C ARG A 20 -17.10 -18.84 -3.62
N LYS A 21 -16.97 -17.68 -4.25
CA LYS A 21 -17.16 -17.48 -5.69
C LYS A 21 -15.74 -17.55 -6.29
N LEU A 22 -15.33 -18.68 -6.87
CA LEU A 22 -15.52 -19.07 -8.28
C LEU A 22 -15.17 -17.94 -9.24
N ASP A 23 -13.91 -17.96 -9.66
CA ASP A 23 -13.32 -17.51 -10.94
C ASP A 23 -14.26 -16.68 -11.84
N GLU A 24 -14.27 -15.36 -11.62
CA GLU A 24 -14.83 -14.38 -12.56
C GLU A 24 -13.63 -13.66 -13.21
N GLU A 25 -13.64 -13.59 -14.54
CA GLU A 25 -12.64 -12.98 -15.41
C GLU A 25 -12.24 -11.59 -14.90
N GLU A 26 -10.95 -11.23 -15.01
CA GLU A 26 -10.37 -9.98 -14.52
C GLU A 26 -10.87 -8.77 -15.33
N GLU A 27 -12.15 -8.44 -15.18
CA GLU A 27 -12.75 -7.20 -15.69
C GLU A 27 -12.17 -6.05 -14.85
N THR A 28 -11.49 -5.12 -15.50
CA THR A 28 -10.88 -3.96 -14.83
C THR A 28 -11.97 -3.19 -14.08
N VAL A 29 -12.06 -3.38 -12.76
CA VAL A 29 -13.09 -2.74 -11.93
C VAL A 29 -12.89 -1.22 -11.96
N TYR A 30 -13.68 -0.55 -12.79
CA TYR A 30 -13.70 0.90 -12.88
C TYR A 30 -14.29 1.47 -11.59
N HIS A 31 -13.45 2.12 -10.78
CA HIS A 31 -13.87 2.86 -9.60
C HIS A 31 -13.94 4.36 -9.93
N PRO A 32 -15.11 4.88 -10.34
CA PRO A 32 -15.25 6.30 -10.67
C PRO A 32 -14.94 7.20 -9.48
N ASP A 33 -15.03 6.67 -8.25
CA ASP A 33 -14.83 7.46 -7.04
C ASP A 33 -13.37 7.78 -6.74
N THR A 34 -12.42 7.01 -7.30
CA THR A 34 -11.00 7.07 -6.94
C THR A 34 -10.08 7.33 -8.13
N ARG A 35 -10.58 7.29 -9.37
CA ARG A 35 -9.81 7.57 -10.58
C ARG A 35 -10.60 8.37 -11.63
N TYR A 36 -9.87 9.11 -12.45
CA TYR A 36 -10.40 9.76 -13.65
C TYR A 36 -10.41 8.80 -14.85
N ASN A 37 -11.06 9.20 -15.96
CA ASN A 37 -11.16 8.39 -17.18
C ASN A 37 -9.81 8.11 -17.86
N ASP A 38 -8.81 8.96 -17.62
CA ASP A 38 -7.43 8.78 -18.08
C ASP A 38 -6.59 7.87 -17.15
N GLY A 39 -7.19 7.35 -16.07
CA GLY A 39 -6.55 6.49 -15.09
C GLY A 39 -5.79 7.22 -13.98
N SER A 40 -5.72 8.55 -14.00
CA SER A 40 -5.09 9.34 -12.94
C SER A 40 -5.86 9.24 -11.62
N VAL A 41 -5.14 9.38 -10.50
CA VAL A 41 -5.72 9.23 -9.15
C VAL A 41 -6.56 10.46 -8.81
N ARG A 42 -7.77 10.24 -8.30
CA ARG A 42 -8.69 11.31 -7.90
C ARG A 42 -8.74 11.46 -6.39
N LEU A 43 -8.45 12.67 -5.91
CA LEU A 43 -8.63 13.04 -4.51
C LEU A 43 -10.09 13.42 -4.23
N ARG A 44 -10.58 13.07 -3.04
CA ARG A 44 -11.94 13.40 -2.58
C ARG A 44 -11.99 14.53 -1.55
N ASN A 45 -10.84 15.15 -1.28
CA ASN A 45 -10.72 16.28 -0.37
C ASN A 45 -10.46 17.56 -1.19
N PRO A 46 -11.47 18.40 -1.45
CA PRO A 46 -11.30 19.61 -2.25
C PRO A 46 -10.39 20.65 -1.56
N ASN A 47 -10.20 20.55 -0.24
CA ASN A 47 -9.39 21.50 0.50
C ASN A 47 -7.89 21.38 0.18
N ILE A 48 -7.43 20.25 -0.36
CA ILE A 48 -6.02 20.06 -0.74
C ILE A 48 -5.62 21.02 -1.86
N GLU A 49 -6.52 21.31 -2.80
CA GLU A 49 -6.25 22.25 -3.91
C GLU A 49 -6.08 23.69 -3.42
N LEU A 50 -6.63 24.03 -2.24
CA LEU A 50 -6.54 25.36 -1.65
C LEU A 50 -5.28 25.57 -0.81
N MET A 51 -4.46 24.54 -0.62
CA MET A 51 -3.26 24.61 0.20
C MET A 51 -2.08 25.12 -0.62
N ASP A 52 -1.34 26.09 -0.07
CA ASP A 52 -0.10 26.59 -0.68
C ASP A 52 0.98 25.49 -0.76
N GLN A 53 1.03 24.63 0.25
CA GLN A 53 1.92 23.48 0.35
C GLN A 53 1.22 22.33 1.08
N ASP A 54 1.40 21.11 0.59
CA ASP A 54 1.01 19.88 1.28
C ASP A 54 2.24 19.20 1.91
N ILE A 55 2.14 18.80 3.18
CA ILE A 55 3.22 18.20 3.96
C ILE A 55 2.80 16.79 4.39
N LEU A 56 3.46 15.80 3.79
CA LEU A 56 3.27 14.38 4.08
C LEU A 56 4.15 13.98 5.27
N TYR A 57 3.70 14.34 6.48
CA TYR A 57 4.50 14.25 7.71
C TYR A 57 5.16 12.88 7.95
N HIS A 58 4.42 11.78 7.76
CA HIS A 58 4.93 10.43 8.01
C HIS A 58 5.94 9.94 6.97
N LEU A 59 6.01 10.60 5.81
CA LEU A 59 6.93 10.26 4.73
C LEU A 59 8.08 11.27 4.64
N ALA A 60 8.10 12.31 5.48
CA ALA A 60 9.04 13.41 5.41
C ALA A 60 9.09 14.13 4.03
N LEU A 61 8.00 14.08 3.26
CA LEU A 61 7.88 14.72 1.94
C LEU A 61 6.91 15.90 1.98
N GLY A 62 6.99 16.77 0.98
CA GLY A 62 6.02 17.85 0.81
C GLY A 62 6.14 18.54 -0.55
N SER A 63 5.03 19.09 -1.05
CA SER A 63 4.95 19.65 -2.41
C SER A 63 5.83 20.88 -2.63
N GLY A 64 6.20 21.61 -1.58
CA GLY A 64 7.11 22.75 -1.64
C GLY A 64 8.57 22.41 -1.32
N SER A 65 8.88 21.19 -0.86
CA SER A 65 10.25 20.74 -0.59
C SER A 65 10.77 19.72 -1.59
N HIS A 66 9.89 19.05 -2.32
CA HIS A 66 10.23 17.98 -3.26
C HIS A 66 9.36 18.08 -4.53
N ASP A 67 9.94 17.72 -5.68
CA ASP A 67 9.17 17.54 -6.91
C ASP A 67 8.53 16.15 -6.92
N LEU A 68 7.28 16.07 -6.47
CA LEU A 68 6.55 14.81 -6.37
C LEU A 68 6.22 14.20 -7.74
N VAL A 69 6.15 15.02 -8.81
CA VAL A 69 5.85 14.55 -10.16
C VAL A 69 7.10 13.92 -10.78
N GLU A 70 8.26 14.55 -10.60
CA GLU A 70 9.55 13.97 -11.03
C GLU A 70 9.83 12.66 -10.30
N MET A 71 9.55 12.59 -8.99
CA MET A 71 9.83 11.41 -8.17
C MET A 71 8.87 10.23 -8.40
N PHE A 72 7.58 10.49 -8.63
CA PHE A 72 6.55 9.44 -8.60
C PHE A 72 5.61 9.42 -9.83
N GLY A 73 5.84 10.27 -10.84
CA GLY A 73 4.95 10.39 -12.00
C GLY A 73 4.88 9.13 -12.89
N ASP A 74 5.92 8.31 -12.87
CA ASP A 74 6.02 7.06 -13.63
C ASP A 74 5.47 5.84 -12.87
N VAL A 75 5.17 5.97 -11.57
CA VAL A 75 4.68 4.87 -10.72
C VAL A 75 3.34 4.34 -11.22
N LYS A 76 3.27 3.02 -11.45
CA LYS A 76 2.04 2.30 -11.86
C LYS A 76 1.52 1.32 -10.81
N PHE A 77 2.41 0.77 -9.99
CA PHE A 77 2.09 -0.22 -8.96
C PHE A 77 2.63 0.25 -7.62
N VAL A 78 1.80 0.15 -6.58
CA VAL A 78 2.19 0.41 -5.20
C VAL A 78 1.96 -0.87 -4.42
N CYS A 79 3.04 -1.50 -3.98
CA CYS A 79 2.98 -2.65 -3.08
C CYS A 79 3.23 -2.19 -1.65
N MET A 80 2.35 -2.56 -0.73
CA MET A 80 2.43 -2.18 0.69
C MET A 80 2.65 -3.42 1.57
N GLY A 81 3.33 -3.24 2.69
CA GLY A 81 3.57 -4.29 3.66
C GLY A 81 3.86 -3.73 5.05
N GLY A 82 3.80 -4.58 6.06
CA GLY A 82 3.81 -4.15 7.46
C GLY A 82 5.20 -3.85 8.03
N THR A 83 6.26 -4.49 7.55
CA THR A 83 7.62 -4.24 8.06
C THR A 83 8.51 -3.66 6.95
N PRO A 84 9.33 -2.64 7.24
CA PRO A 84 10.24 -2.05 6.26
C PRO A 84 11.14 -3.11 5.62
N LYS A 85 11.71 -4.02 6.43
CA LYS A 85 12.59 -5.08 5.91
C LYS A 85 11.91 -6.02 4.92
N ARG A 86 10.61 -6.30 5.08
CA ARG A 86 9.86 -7.12 4.13
C ARG A 86 9.67 -6.39 2.80
N MET A 87 9.46 -5.08 2.83
CA MET A 87 9.31 -4.27 1.63
C MET A 87 10.62 -4.05 0.89
N GLU A 88 11.73 -3.88 1.62
CA GLU A 88 13.08 -3.83 1.06
C GLU A 88 13.41 -5.13 0.30
N ASN A 89 13.20 -6.28 0.95
CA ASN A 89 13.42 -7.58 0.32
C ASN A 89 12.52 -7.78 -0.92
N PHE A 90 11.27 -7.31 -0.87
CA PHE A 90 10.35 -7.37 -2.00
C PHE A 90 10.81 -6.49 -3.17
N ALA A 91 11.32 -5.29 -2.89
CA ALA A 91 11.85 -4.40 -3.92
C ALA A 91 13.05 -5.04 -4.66
N HIS A 92 13.96 -5.67 -3.92
CA HIS A 92 15.07 -6.43 -4.50
C HIS A 92 14.56 -7.61 -5.34
N PHE A 93 13.61 -8.38 -4.82
CA PHE A 93 13.03 -9.51 -5.53
C PHE A 93 12.41 -9.09 -6.87
N ILE A 94 11.59 -8.04 -6.88
CA ILE A 94 10.95 -7.56 -8.12
C ILE A 94 11.99 -7.03 -9.12
N MET A 95 13.01 -6.30 -8.65
CA MET A 95 14.09 -5.81 -9.51
C MET A 95 14.77 -6.95 -10.28
N ASP A 96 15.02 -8.07 -9.60
CA ASP A 96 15.61 -9.27 -10.20
C ASP A 96 14.64 -9.97 -11.17
N GLU A 97 13.37 -10.13 -10.80
CA GLU A 97 12.35 -10.81 -11.61
C GLU A 97 12.01 -10.07 -12.91
N ILE A 98 11.91 -8.74 -12.88
CA ILE A 98 11.63 -7.94 -14.09
C ILE A 98 12.91 -7.62 -14.88
N GLY A 99 14.09 -7.99 -14.37
CA GLY A 99 15.38 -7.73 -14.98
C GLY A 99 15.75 -6.25 -15.09
N TYR A 100 15.25 -5.41 -14.17
CA TYR A 100 15.52 -3.98 -14.19
C TYR A 100 16.95 -3.70 -13.70
N LYS A 101 17.76 -3.07 -14.55
CA LYS A 101 19.13 -2.70 -14.20
C LYS A 101 19.17 -1.25 -13.76
N LEU A 102 19.53 -1.04 -12.50
CA LEU A 102 19.80 0.27 -11.97
C LEU A 102 20.90 0.97 -12.79
N PRO A 103 20.71 2.24 -13.20
CA PRO A 103 21.76 3.03 -13.80
C PRO A 103 23.04 3.05 -12.95
N ALA A 104 24.20 3.15 -13.58
CA ALA A 104 25.47 3.21 -12.86
C ALA A 104 25.47 4.38 -11.86
N GLY A 105 25.87 4.08 -10.62
CA GLY A 105 25.88 5.07 -9.54
C GLY A 105 24.54 5.23 -8.79
N THR A 106 23.53 4.39 -9.09
CA THR A 106 22.25 4.38 -8.36
C THR A 106 22.10 3.08 -7.55
N GLN A 107 21.38 3.16 -6.44
CA GLN A 107 21.03 2.01 -5.60
C GLN A 107 19.60 2.16 -5.08
N LEU A 108 18.97 1.04 -4.69
CA LEU A 108 17.74 1.10 -3.91
C LEU A 108 18.04 1.73 -2.54
N GLN A 109 17.24 2.72 -2.16
CA GLN A 109 17.35 3.41 -0.88
C GLN A 109 15.98 3.54 -0.24
N ASP A 110 16.00 3.55 1.08
CA ASP A 110 14.88 4.07 1.85
C ASP A 110 14.81 5.59 1.69
N ILE A 111 13.59 6.12 1.57
CA ILE A 111 13.32 7.55 1.42
C ILE A 111 13.05 8.23 2.77
N SER A 112 12.85 7.46 3.85
CA SER A 112 12.62 7.98 5.21
C SER A 112 13.89 8.29 6.00
#